data_AF-A0A8J4Q4F1-F1
#
_entry.id   AF-A0A8J4Q4F1-F1
#
_cell.length_a   1.000
_cell.length_b   1.000
_cell.length_c   1.000
_cell.angle_alpha   90.00
_cell.angle_beta   90.00
_cell.angle_gamma   90.00
#
_symmetry.space_group_name_H-M   'P 1'
#
loop_
_entity.id
_entity.type
_entity.pdbx_description
1 polymer ?
#
loop_
_entity_poly.entity_id
_entity_poly.type
_entity_poly.pdbx_seq_one_letter_code
_entity_poly.pdbx_strand_id
1 'polypeptide(L)'
;MNRFVFVILSSLLLFSYTSALTQEKADASFDGVVAGAVDNDSYFLRSYSFVNLGGSYASLGASLNGTLGGGAQADFIGFLFNAKTVNYLFTYSQAKLDINNLSGSASSYALNYRPTVIIEYKETNGEKGYQQGKDTILGWVRLDSLDYSLGKSDKTFKNSNGKEFRVTIVEAESKLFDMMFYISEAPVSVAGNDIGSSQSKIDVTIKNYYDPTQNKQSSGCTVASTTICASTGPSSDPDSRLALAAVFFNADASYGVDIDGKIEINSGKKEVFVGFSWVGHADTNTDSGKSASASVSTNSNSNVDGNLFVTSGGFANANARLLIHSFDAVRPTNVVWDPTIGASQGSFAIKISAPLVMMILLSLIVTLLM
;
A
#
# COMPACT_ATOMS: atom_id res chain seq x y z
N MET A 1 -19.16 -2.09 25.43
CA MET A 1 -18.03 -1.13 25.54
C MET A 1 -18.26 -0.04 24.50
N ASN A 2 -18.31 1.23 24.92
CA ASN A 2 -18.94 2.31 24.15
C ASN A 2 -18.12 2.64 22.90
N ARG A 3 -18.72 2.56 21.70
CA ARG A 3 -18.04 2.89 20.42
C ARG A 3 -17.48 4.32 20.41
N PHE A 4 -18.11 5.21 21.19
CA PHE A 4 -17.64 6.58 21.47
C PHE A 4 -16.29 6.61 22.22
N VAL A 5 -16.07 5.67 23.15
CA VAL A 5 -14.78 5.54 23.84
C VAL A 5 -13.71 5.08 22.87
N PHE A 6 -14.01 4.21 21.90
CA PHE A 6 -13.02 3.75 20.91
C PHE A 6 -12.60 4.85 19.93
N VAL A 7 -13.52 5.71 19.49
CA VAL A 7 -13.22 6.89 18.67
C VAL A 7 -12.37 7.89 19.46
N ILE A 8 -12.77 8.21 20.69
CA ILE A 8 -11.97 9.08 21.58
C ILE A 8 -10.59 8.46 21.86
N LEU A 9 -10.50 7.14 22.05
CA LEU A 9 -9.25 6.43 22.28
C LEU A 9 -8.36 6.40 21.02
N SER A 10 -8.93 6.30 19.82
CA SER A 10 -8.18 6.34 18.55
C SER A 10 -7.74 7.76 18.20
N SER A 11 -8.56 8.78 18.48
CA SER A 11 -8.16 10.19 18.44
C SER A 11 -7.06 10.49 19.47
N LEU A 12 -7.18 10.00 20.72
CA LEU A 12 -6.15 10.11 21.75
C LEU A 12 -4.88 9.35 21.39
N LEU A 13 -5.00 8.18 20.74
CA LEU A 13 -3.85 7.42 20.23
C LEU A 13 -3.14 8.19 19.10
N LEU A 14 -3.88 8.80 18.17
CA LEU A 14 -3.36 9.71 17.15
C LEU A 14 -2.66 10.94 17.76
N PHE A 15 -3.27 11.58 18.77
CA PHE A 15 -2.68 12.70 19.52
C PHE A 15 -1.45 12.29 20.36
N SER A 16 -1.45 11.08 20.92
CA SER A 16 -0.31 10.56 21.68
C SER A 16 0.85 10.12 20.78
N TYR A 17 0.56 9.67 19.56
CA TYR A 17 1.57 9.45 18.53
C TYR A 17 2.16 10.78 18.02
N THR A 18 1.35 11.81 17.76
CA THR A 18 1.87 13.12 17.33
C THR A 18 2.65 13.85 18.41
N SER A 19 2.26 13.71 19.69
CA SER A 19 3.02 14.28 20.81
C SER A 19 4.30 13.50 21.13
N ALA A 20 4.34 12.18 20.98
CA ALA A 20 5.58 11.40 21.09
C ALA A 20 6.60 11.75 19.98
N LEU A 21 6.13 12.21 18.81
CA LEU A 21 6.95 12.67 17.69
C LEU A 21 7.59 14.05 17.90
N THR A 22 7.24 14.78 18.97
CA THR A 22 7.85 16.08 19.27
C THR A 22 9.19 16.00 20.02
N GLN A 23 9.64 14.80 20.41
CA GLN A 23 10.94 14.61 21.09
C GLN A 23 12.11 14.29 20.14
N GLU A 24 11.86 13.84 18.92
CA GLU A 24 12.86 13.83 17.85
C GLU A 24 12.50 14.90 16.81
N LYS A 25 13.49 15.39 16.05
CA LYS A 25 13.29 16.37 14.96
C LYS A 25 12.47 15.73 13.83
N ALA A 26 11.18 15.51 14.04
CA ALA A 26 10.23 15.14 13.00
C ALA A 26 9.85 16.42 12.26
N ASP A 27 10.38 16.60 11.05
CA ASP A 27 9.93 17.65 10.15
C ASP A 27 8.51 17.30 9.66
N ALA A 28 7.50 17.76 10.38
CA ALA A 28 6.10 17.61 9.99
C ALA A 28 5.71 18.77 9.05
N SER A 29 5.31 18.44 7.82
CA SER A 29 4.74 19.41 6.88
C SER A 29 3.22 19.22 6.79
N PHE A 30 2.47 20.28 7.08
CA PHE A 30 1.04 20.35 6.80
C PHE A 30 0.87 20.89 5.38
N ASP A 31 0.42 20.03 4.48
CA ASP A 31 0.50 20.31 3.05
C ASP A 31 -0.76 21.04 2.51
N GLY A 32 -1.69 21.43 3.39
CA GLY A 32 -2.85 22.26 3.06
C GLY A 32 -4.17 21.49 3.02
N VAL A 33 -5.28 22.22 2.87
CA VAL A 33 -6.64 21.64 2.76
C VAL A 33 -7.08 21.72 1.30
N VAL A 34 -7.41 20.56 0.71
CA VAL A 34 -8.03 20.46 -0.61
C VAL A 34 -9.54 20.34 -0.42
N ALA A 35 -10.26 21.32 -0.94
CA ALA A 35 -11.69 21.24 -1.15
C ALA A 35 -11.95 20.81 -2.60
N GLY A 36 -12.48 19.60 -2.79
CA GLY A 36 -12.87 19.11 -4.11
C GLY A 36 -14.39 19.03 -4.22
N ALA A 37 -14.95 19.56 -5.31
CA ALA A 37 -16.29 19.18 -5.70
C ALA A 37 -16.23 17.78 -6.34
N VAL A 38 -16.96 16.80 -5.81
CA VAL A 38 -17.07 15.46 -6.45
C VAL A 38 -18.03 15.55 -7.64
N ASP A 39 -19.08 16.38 -7.52
CA ASP A 39 -20.07 16.74 -8.54
C ASP A 39 -20.62 18.16 -8.26
N ASN A 40 -21.55 18.66 -9.09
CA ASN A 40 -22.14 20.02 -9.01
C ASN A 40 -22.64 20.44 -7.62
N ASP A 41 -22.89 19.51 -6.70
CA ASP A 41 -23.47 19.80 -5.38
C ASP A 41 -22.72 19.14 -4.19
N SER A 42 -21.69 18.33 -4.39
CA SER A 42 -21.04 17.56 -3.32
C SER A 42 -19.60 18.03 -3.08
N TYR A 43 -19.26 18.41 -1.85
CA TYR A 43 -17.91 18.84 -1.50
C TYR A 43 -17.26 17.82 -0.56
N PHE A 44 -16.01 17.48 -0.79
CA PHE A 44 -15.20 16.83 0.23
C PHE A 44 -14.10 17.80 0.64
N LEU A 45 -13.88 17.91 1.95
CA LEU A 45 -12.69 18.54 2.49
C LEU A 45 -11.72 17.42 2.83
N ARG A 46 -10.50 17.50 2.32
CA ARG A 46 -9.43 16.58 2.67
C ARG A 46 -8.14 17.33 2.92
N SER A 47 -7.39 16.87 3.90
CA SER A 47 -6.04 17.37 4.15
C SER A 47 -5.13 16.21 4.52
N TYR A 48 -3.89 16.27 4.06
CA TYR A 48 -2.82 15.37 4.45
C TYR A 48 -1.71 16.11 5.19
N SER A 49 -1.20 15.45 6.22
CA SER A 49 0.05 15.82 6.91
C SER A 49 1.09 14.76 6.65
N PHE A 50 2.33 15.18 6.40
CA PHE A 50 3.44 14.28 6.12
C PHE A 50 4.50 14.41 7.19
N VAL A 51 5.06 13.28 7.61
CA VAL A 51 6.10 13.21 8.64
C VAL A 51 7.19 12.24 8.19
N ASN A 52 8.45 12.69 8.21
CA ASN A 52 9.62 11.82 8.07
C ASN A 52 10.07 11.37 9.48
N LEU A 53 10.22 10.06 9.65
CA LEU A 53 10.52 9.40 10.92
C LEU A 53 11.89 8.71 10.95
N GLY A 54 12.85 9.18 10.15
CA GLY A 54 14.20 8.61 10.12
C GLY A 54 14.21 7.17 9.60
N GLY A 55 14.19 7.00 8.27
CA GLY A 55 14.09 5.67 7.65
C GLY A 55 12.65 5.18 7.47
N SER A 56 11.66 6.02 7.79
CA SER A 56 10.23 5.78 7.57
C SER A 56 9.51 7.06 7.18
N TYR A 57 8.38 6.93 6.49
CA TYR A 57 7.49 8.01 6.10
C TYR A 57 6.08 7.72 6.57
N ALA A 58 5.41 8.72 7.14
CA ALA A 58 4.00 8.68 7.46
C ALA A 58 3.26 9.80 6.71
N SER A 59 2.09 9.48 6.17
CA SER A 59 1.11 10.43 5.67
C SER A 59 -0.23 10.16 6.36
N LEU A 60 -0.79 11.18 6.99
CA LEU A 60 -2.06 11.10 7.70
C LEU A 60 -3.06 12.04 7.02
N GLY A 61 -4.14 11.46 6.54
CA GLY A 61 -5.24 12.15 5.91
C GLY A 61 -6.47 12.19 6.80
N ALA A 62 -7.17 13.32 6.81
CA ALA A 62 -8.54 13.39 7.32
C ALA A 62 -9.45 13.95 6.23
N SER A 63 -10.67 13.44 6.13
CA SER A 63 -11.69 14.02 5.28
C SER A 63 -13.06 14.06 5.94
N LEU A 64 -13.82 15.10 5.60
CA LEU A 64 -15.16 15.33 6.10
C LEU A 64 -16.11 15.51 4.92
N ASN A 65 -17.26 14.84 5.00
CA ASN A 65 -18.36 14.91 4.05
C ASN A 65 -19.67 14.92 4.85
N GLY A 66 -20.62 15.81 4.56
CA GLY A 66 -21.88 15.84 5.32
C GLY A 66 -22.86 16.92 4.88
N THR A 67 -24.12 16.77 5.25
CA THR A 67 -25.21 17.67 4.85
C THR A 67 -26.01 18.17 6.05
N LEU A 68 -26.59 19.36 5.91
CA LEU A 68 -27.58 19.86 6.87
C LEU A 68 -28.86 19.03 6.74
N GLY A 69 -29.15 18.19 7.74
CA GLY A 69 -30.37 17.39 7.83
C GLY A 69 -30.33 16.01 7.16
N GLY A 70 -29.21 15.60 6.55
CA GLY A 70 -29.09 14.27 5.92
C GLY A 70 -28.09 13.33 6.59
N GLY A 71 -27.15 13.86 7.38
CA GLY A 71 -26.11 13.08 8.05
C GLY A 71 -24.71 13.65 7.86
N ALA A 72 -23.74 13.14 8.61
CA ALA A 72 -22.33 13.52 8.53
C ALA A 72 -21.45 12.28 8.50
N GLN A 73 -20.38 12.34 7.73
CA GLN A 73 -19.35 11.32 7.61
C GLN A 73 -17.97 11.95 7.78
N ALA A 74 -17.14 11.29 8.58
CA ALA A 74 -15.73 11.60 8.73
C ALA A 74 -14.91 10.36 8.41
N ASP A 75 -13.90 10.52 7.57
CA ASP A 75 -12.96 9.46 7.24
C ASP A 75 -11.54 9.89 7.62
N PHE A 76 -10.77 8.95 8.15
CA PHE A 76 -9.38 9.11 8.51
C PHE A 76 -8.56 8.07 7.78
N ILE A 77 -7.47 8.50 7.18
CA ILE A 77 -6.60 7.68 6.36
C ILE A 77 -5.18 7.81 6.89
N GLY A 78 -4.49 6.69 6.96
CA GLY A 78 -3.08 6.66 7.30
C GLY A 78 -2.33 5.81 6.30
N PHE A 79 -1.20 6.33 5.85
CA PHE A 79 -0.22 5.62 5.07
C PHE A 79 1.09 5.69 5.85
N LEU A 80 1.68 4.54 6.17
CA LEU A 80 2.96 4.47 6.87
C LEU A 80 3.85 3.51 6.09
N PHE A 81 5.00 3.99 5.67
CA PHE A 81 6.01 3.21 5.00
C PHE A 81 7.30 3.18 5.82
N ASN A 82 7.87 2.00 6.00
CA ASN A 82 9.18 1.80 6.63
C ASN A 82 10.12 1.18 5.59
N ALA A 83 11.15 1.93 5.19
CA ALA A 83 12.09 1.49 4.14
C ALA A 83 12.95 0.32 4.59
N LYS A 84 13.38 0.32 5.85
CA LYS A 84 14.25 -0.73 6.40
C LYS A 84 13.61 -2.12 6.32
N THR A 85 12.30 -2.20 6.54
CA THR A 85 11.56 -3.47 6.54
C THR A 85 10.70 -3.66 5.29
N VAL A 86 10.75 -2.69 4.37
CA VAL A 86 9.96 -2.63 3.15
C VAL A 86 8.48 -2.87 3.45
N ASN A 87 7.97 -2.12 4.42
CA ASN A 87 6.67 -2.38 5.02
C ASN A 87 5.73 -1.20 4.78
N TYR A 88 4.60 -1.46 4.15
CA TYR A 88 3.56 -0.48 3.89
C TYR A 88 2.29 -0.80 4.69
N LEU A 89 1.91 0.09 5.59
CA LEU A 89 0.70 0.03 6.39
C LEU A 89 -0.29 1.08 5.90
N PHE A 90 -1.47 0.61 5.50
CA PHE A 90 -2.63 1.43 5.21
C PHE A 90 -3.64 1.31 6.35
N THR A 91 -4.15 2.43 6.85
CA THR A 91 -5.26 2.46 7.79
C THR A 91 -6.38 3.31 7.25
N TYR A 92 -7.62 2.83 7.38
CA TYR A 92 -8.81 3.58 7.02
C TYR A 92 -9.84 3.46 8.12
N SER A 93 -10.26 4.59 8.68
CA SER A 93 -11.37 4.65 9.61
C SER A 93 -12.46 5.53 9.03
N GLN A 94 -13.71 5.18 9.25
CA GLN A 94 -14.84 6.04 8.95
C GLN A 94 -15.82 6.05 10.12
N ALA A 95 -16.48 7.18 10.31
CA ALA A 95 -17.62 7.36 11.19
C ALA A 95 -18.74 8.03 10.40
N LYS A 96 -19.93 7.43 10.42
CA LYS A 96 -21.14 7.96 9.78
C LYS A 96 -22.21 8.19 10.84
N LEU A 97 -22.88 9.34 10.75
CA LEU A 97 -24.05 9.72 11.54
C LEU A 97 -25.19 10.00 10.57
N ASP A 98 -26.28 9.26 10.69
CA ASP A 98 -27.55 9.53 10.02
C ASP A 98 -28.48 10.22 11.01
N ILE A 99 -28.73 11.51 10.77
CA ILE A 99 -29.57 12.35 11.65
C ILE A 99 -31.05 12.00 11.48
N ASN A 100 -31.48 11.56 10.29
CA ASN A 100 -32.88 11.23 10.00
C ASN A 100 -33.32 9.97 10.74
N ASN A 101 -32.41 9.01 10.90
CA ASN A 101 -32.67 7.76 11.61
C ASN A 101 -32.03 7.73 13.01
N LEU A 102 -31.42 8.83 13.48
CA LEU A 102 -30.64 8.92 14.73
C LEU A 102 -29.70 7.72 14.93
N SER A 103 -29.04 7.30 13.85
CA SER A 103 -28.20 6.11 13.84
C SER A 103 -26.75 6.45 13.52
N GLY A 104 -25.82 5.71 14.11
CA GLY A 104 -24.40 5.91 13.94
C GLY A 104 -23.67 4.61 13.63
N SER A 105 -22.70 4.67 12.73
CA SER A 105 -21.79 3.57 12.46
C SER A 105 -20.35 4.05 12.45
N ALA A 106 -19.44 3.18 12.86
CA ALA A 106 -18.01 3.41 12.76
C ALA A 106 -17.35 2.10 12.36
N SER A 107 -16.36 2.18 11.48
CA SER A 107 -15.56 1.04 11.05
C SER A 107 -14.12 1.47 10.87
N SER A 108 -13.19 0.59 11.22
CA SER A 108 -11.75 0.81 11.06
C SER A 108 -11.14 -0.42 10.43
N TYR A 109 -10.23 -0.19 9.50
CA TYR A 109 -9.53 -1.20 8.74
C TYR A 109 -8.04 -0.87 8.76
N ALA A 110 -7.22 -1.91 8.83
CA ALA A 110 -5.79 -1.81 8.66
C ALA A 110 -5.34 -2.92 7.72
N LEU A 111 -4.59 -2.54 6.69
CA LEU A 111 -3.97 -3.43 5.72
C LEU A 111 -2.46 -3.24 5.80
N ASN A 112 -1.72 -4.33 5.81
CA ASN A 112 -0.27 -4.30 5.79
C ASN A 112 0.23 -5.09 4.60
N TYR A 113 1.02 -4.47 3.74
CA TYR A 113 1.67 -5.08 2.59
C TYR A 113 3.19 -4.97 2.77
N ARG A 114 3.86 -6.11 2.84
CA ARG A 114 5.30 -6.20 3.09
C ARG A 114 5.95 -7.14 2.09
N PRO A 115 6.48 -6.65 0.96
CA PRO A 115 7.42 -7.42 0.14
C PRO A 115 8.59 -7.91 0.99
N THR A 116 8.91 -9.20 0.90
CA THR A 116 9.96 -9.80 1.73
C THR A 116 11.12 -10.34 0.91
N VAL A 117 10.84 -11.05 -0.19
CA VAL A 117 11.85 -11.80 -0.94
C VAL A 117 11.56 -11.76 -2.44
N ILE A 118 12.60 -11.56 -3.25
CA ILE A 118 12.58 -11.89 -4.68
C ILE A 118 13.09 -13.33 -4.82
N ILE A 119 12.31 -14.18 -5.47
CA ILE A 119 12.61 -15.60 -5.71
C ILE A 119 12.96 -15.77 -7.19
N GLU A 120 14.12 -16.36 -7.47
CA GLU A 120 14.45 -16.90 -8.78
C GLU A 120 14.10 -18.38 -8.80
N TYR A 121 13.32 -18.81 -9.79
CA TYR A 121 12.82 -20.18 -9.86
C TYR A 121 12.80 -20.70 -11.31
N LYS A 122 12.76 -22.03 -11.42
CA LYS A 122 12.46 -22.75 -12.67
C LYS A 122 11.10 -23.43 -12.54
N GLU A 123 10.19 -23.10 -13.44
CA GLU A 123 8.91 -23.78 -13.56
C GLU A 123 9.15 -25.20 -14.10
N THR A 124 8.72 -26.22 -13.36
CA THR A 124 9.05 -27.64 -13.68
C THR A 124 7.82 -28.53 -13.79
N ASN A 125 6.67 -28.07 -13.32
CA ASN A 125 5.43 -28.83 -13.28
C ASN A 125 4.39 -28.41 -14.34
N GLY A 126 4.68 -27.36 -15.13
CA GLY A 126 3.78 -26.82 -16.14
C GLY A 126 2.57 -26.04 -15.60
N GLU A 127 2.52 -25.78 -14.29
CA GLU A 127 1.54 -24.87 -13.68
C GLU A 127 2.09 -23.44 -13.72
N LYS A 128 1.27 -22.48 -14.12
CA LYS A 128 1.72 -21.08 -14.26
C LYS A 128 2.14 -20.49 -12.93
N GLY A 129 3.31 -19.86 -12.91
CA GLY A 129 3.82 -19.12 -11.76
C GLY A 129 4.39 -20.05 -10.69
N TYR A 130 5.20 -19.49 -9.79
CA TYR A 130 5.94 -20.26 -8.80
C TYR A 130 5.03 -21.07 -7.86
N GLN A 131 5.19 -22.39 -7.91
CA GLN A 131 4.50 -23.34 -7.04
C GLN A 131 5.45 -23.87 -5.97
N GLN A 132 5.24 -23.40 -4.73
CA GLN A 132 6.06 -23.79 -3.59
C GLN A 132 6.10 -25.32 -3.41
N GLY A 133 7.31 -25.88 -3.30
CA GLY A 133 7.54 -27.32 -3.12
C GLY A 133 7.38 -28.17 -4.39
N LYS A 134 6.94 -27.58 -5.52
CA LYS A 134 6.92 -28.23 -6.83
C LYS A 134 8.02 -27.70 -7.74
N ASP A 135 8.20 -26.38 -7.76
CA ASP A 135 9.21 -25.72 -8.59
C ASP A 135 10.58 -25.65 -7.93
N THR A 136 11.61 -25.60 -8.77
CA THR A 136 12.99 -25.52 -8.31
C THR A 136 13.35 -24.07 -8.01
N ILE A 137 13.73 -23.79 -6.76
CA ILE A 137 14.33 -22.50 -6.40
C ILE A 137 15.77 -22.51 -6.91
N LEU A 138 16.14 -21.45 -7.62
CA LEU A 138 17.47 -21.25 -8.18
C LEU A 138 18.26 -20.17 -7.45
N GLY A 139 17.55 -19.21 -6.85
CA GLY A 139 18.14 -18.12 -6.10
C GLY A 139 17.09 -17.31 -5.35
N TRP A 140 17.53 -16.48 -4.42
CA TRP A 140 16.65 -15.55 -3.71
C TRP A 140 17.42 -14.36 -3.12
N VAL A 141 16.69 -13.26 -2.89
CA VAL A 141 17.20 -12.06 -2.21
C VAL A 141 16.18 -11.54 -1.20
N ARG A 142 16.64 -11.29 0.02
CA ARG A 142 15.85 -10.65 1.07
C ARG A 142 15.80 -9.15 0.88
N LEU A 143 14.60 -8.60 0.79
CA LEU A 143 14.39 -7.17 0.58
C LEU A 143 14.76 -6.36 1.83
N ASP A 144 14.54 -6.88 3.04
CA ASP A 144 14.93 -6.21 4.28
C ASP A 144 16.44 -6.17 4.55
N SER A 145 17.25 -6.77 3.67
CA SER A 145 18.71 -6.73 3.71
C SER A 145 19.32 -5.70 2.77
N LEU A 146 18.50 -5.05 1.93
CA LEU A 146 18.95 -4.04 0.99
C LEU A 146 19.05 -2.67 1.67
N ASP A 147 20.00 -1.87 1.22
CA ASP A 147 20.15 -0.49 1.65
C ASP A 147 19.25 0.41 0.80
N TYR A 148 18.25 1.03 1.44
CA TYR A 148 17.30 1.92 0.80
C TYR A 148 17.63 3.40 1.05
N SER A 149 17.65 4.19 -0.01
CA SER A 149 17.49 5.63 0.06
C SER A 149 16.01 6.00 0.04
N LEU A 150 15.64 6.96 0.88
CA LEU A 150 14.27 7.42 1.03
C LEU A 150 14.10 8.81 0.43
N GLY A 151 13.21 8.93 -0.56
CA GLY A 151 12.86 10.18 -1.22
C GLY A 151 11.41 10.61 -0.95
N LYS A 152 11.16 11.91 -0.98
CA LYS A 152 9.83 12.52 -1.11
C LYS A 152 9.90 13.51 -2.26
N SER A 153 8.95 13.45 -3.17
CA SER A 153 8.72 14.48 -4.17
C SER A 153 7.23 14.77 -4.31
N ASP A 154 6.89 15.91 -4.88
CA ASP A 154 5.52 16.26 -5.22
C ASP A 154 5.43 16.48 -6.73
N LYS A 155 4.41 15.89 -7.36
CA LYS A 155 4.11 16.08 -8.79
C LYS A 155 2.64 16.39 -8.97
N THR A 156 2.30 16.94 -10.12
CA THR A 156 0.93 17.28 -10.47
C THR A 156 0.38 16.27 -11.45
N PHE A 157 -0.82 15.75 -11.17
CA PHE A 157 -1.54 14.82 -12.04
C PHE A 157 -2.93 15.34 -12.32
N LYS A 158 -3.50 14.91 -13.45
CA LYS A 158 -4.85 15.30 -13.87
C LYS A 158 -5.88 14.29 -13.41
N ASN A 159 -7.05 14.78 -13.01
CA ASN A 159 -8.24 13.95 -12.86
C ASN A 159 -8.97 13.74 -14.20
N SER A 160 -10.06 12.99 -14.18
CA SER A 160 -10.93 12.72 -15.35
C SER A 160 -11.47 13.98 -16.02
N ASN A 161 -11.60 15.10 -15.29
CA ASN A 161 -12.08 16.38 -15.79
C ASN A 161 -10.93 17.30 -16.27
N GLY A 162 -9.71 16.80 -16.31
CA GLY A 162 -8.51 17.55 -16.71
C GLY A 162 -7.99 18.54 -15.66
N LYS A 163 -8.57 18.56 -14.45
CA LYS A 163 -8.11 19.40 -13.34
C LYS A 163 -6.89 18.77 -12.69
N GLU A 164 -5.93 19.63 -12.39
CA GLU A 164 -4.65 19.26 -11.80
C GLU A 164 -4.70 19.23 -10.27
N PHE A 165 -4.12 18.17 -9.70
CA PHE A 165 -3.98 17.96 -8.27
C PHE A 165 -2.56 17.51 -7.95
N ARG A 166 -2.08 17.94 -6.78
CA ARG A 166 -0.80 17.47 -6.26
C ARG A 166 -0.94 16.02 -5.79
N VAL A 167 0.08 15.24 -6.11
CA VAL A 167 0.30 13.89 -5.65
C VAL A 167 1.67 13.86 -5.00
N THR A 168 1.71 13.44 -3.75
CA THR A 168 2.96 13.19 -3.04
C THR A 168 3.45 11.80 -3.39
N ILE A 169 4.71 11.73 -3.78
CA ILE A 169 5.41 10.51 -4.14
C ILE A 169 6.44 10.23 -3.06
N VAL A 170 6.33 9.05 -2.44
CA VAL A 170 7.31 8.55 -1.48
C VAL A 170 8.07 7.41 -2.13
N GLU A 171 9.39 7.50 -2.14
CA GLU A 171 10.27 6.60 -2.89
C GLU A 171 11.20 5.88 -1.91
N ALA A 172 11.29 4.56 -2.01
CA ALA A 172 12.31 3.74 -1.38
C ALA A 172 13.11 3.08 -2.50
N GLU A 173 14.34 3.53 -2.70
CA GLU A 173 15.16 3.06 -3.80
C GLU A 173 16.35 2.27 -3.27
N SER A 174 16.64 1.14 -3.90
CA SER A 174 17.89 0.40 -3.68
C SER A 174 18.53 0.08 -5.03
N LYS A 175 19.63 -0.67 -5.02
CA LYS A 175 20.25 -1.11 -6.29
C LYS A 175 19.42 -2.15 -7.06
N LEU A 176 18.61 -2.93 -6.35
CA LEU A 176 17.94 -4.12 -6.86
C LEU A 176 16.41 -4.02 -6.83
N PHE A 177 15.87 -3.21 -5.92
CA PHE A 177 14.43 -3.14 -5.67
C PHE A 177 14.00 -1.74 -5.27
N ASP A 178 12.97 -1.22 -5.90
CA ASP A 178 12.36 0.06 -5.55
C ASP A 178 10.87 -0.10 -5.24
N MET A 179 10.38 0.77 -4.35
CA MET A 179 8.96 1.00 -4.13
C MET A 179 8.64 2.48 -4.18
N MET A 180 7.64 2.85 -4.98
CA MET A 180 7.14 4.22 -5.05
C MET A 180 5.66 4.26 -4.69
N PHE A 181 5.27 5.12 -3.76
CA PHE A 181 3.88 5.27 -3.33
C PHE A 181 3.33 6.61 -3.78
N TYR A 182 2.17 6.59 -4.43
CA TYR A 182 1.48 7.80 -4.90
C TYR A 182 0.28 8.06 -4.02
N ILE A 183 0.35 9.14 -3.23
CA ILE A 183 -0.72 9.56 -2.32
C ILE A 183 -1.32 10.83 -2.88
N SER A 184 -2.58 10.74 -3.29
CA SER A 184 -3.30 11.86 -3.90
C SER A 184 -4.37 12.43 -2.96
N GLU A 185 -4.51 13.75 -3.00
CA GLU A 185 -5.54 14.48 -2.24
C GLU A 185 -6.92 14.41 -2.91
N ALA A 186 -6.95 14.03 -4.19
CA ALA A 186 -8.16 13.90 -5.01
C ALA A 186 -8.05 12.70 -5.96
N PRO A 187 -9.16 12.23 -6.57
CA PRO A 187 -9.07 11.25 -7.65
C PRO A 187 -8.20 11.77 -8.80
N VAL A 188 -7.21 10.99 -9.22
CA VAL A 188 -6.24 11.34 -10.30
C VAL A 188 -5.87 10.10 -11.09
N SER A 189 -5.37 10.30 -12.31
CA SER A 189 -4.78 9.22 -13.11
C SER A 189 -3.26 9.27 -13.04
N VAL A 190 -2.63 8.19 -12.57
CA VAL A 190 -1.18 8.05 -12.46
C VAL A 190 -0.73 6.92 -13.38
N ALA A 191 0.00 7.27 -14.44
CA ALA A 191 0.48 6.31 -15.46
C ALA A 191 -0.64 5.42 -16.03
N GLY A 192 -1.84 5.98 -16.24
CA GLY A 192 -3.00 5.25 -16.78
C GLY A 192 -3.82 4.49 -15.72
N ASN A 193 -3.39 4.48 -14.46
CA ASN A 193 -4.15 3.91 -13.35
C ASN A 193 -4.88 5.01 -12.58
N ASP A 194 -6.21 4.94 -12.56
CA ASP A 194 -7.03 5.87 -11.80
C ASP A 194 -7.03 5.47 -10.31
N ILE A 195 -6.56 6.38 -9.46
CA ILE A 195 -6.59 6.21 -8.01
C ILE A 195 -7.51 7.25 -7.39
N GLY A 196 -8.35 6.82 -6.46
CA GLY A 196 -9.12 7.70 -5.59
C GLY A 196 -8.26 8.36 -4.52
N SER A 197 -8.81 9.37 -3.85
CA SER A 197 -8.11 10.07 -2.76
C SER A 197 -7.85 9.21 -1.52
N SER A 198 -8.54 8.07 -1.40
CA SER A 198 -8.41 7.10 -0.30
C SER A 198 -7.60 5.85 -0.68
N GLN A 199 -6.90 5.92 -1.81
CA GLN A 199 -6.07 4.85 -2.34
C GLN A 199 -4.63 5.35 -2.55
N SER A 200 -3.70 4.41 -2.55
CA SER A 200 -2.33 4.63 -2.98
C SER A 200 -2.00 3.65 -4.09
N LYS A 201 -1.51 4.16 -5.22
CA LYS A 201 -0.76 3.33 -6.18
C LYS A 201 0.60 3.01 -5.57
N ILE A 202 1.10 1.81 -5.82
CA ILE A 202 2.43 1.37 -5.44
C ILE A 202 3.11 0.91 -6.72
N ASP A 203 4.27 1.47 -7.05
CA ASP A 203 5.09 0.97 -8.16
C ASP A 203 6.20 0.13 -7.56
N VAL A 204 6.26 -1.13 -7.96
CA VAL A 204 7.29 -2.07 -7.53
C VAL A 204 8.22 -2.30 -8.70
N THR A 205 9.50 -1.99 -8.51
CA THR A 205 10.52 -2.22 -9.53
C THR A 205 11.57 -3.22 -9.05
N ILE A 206 11.80 -4.30 -9.80
CA ILE A 206 12.98 -5.17 -9.66
C ILE A 206 13.98 -4.76 -10.74
N LYS A 207 15.24 -4.51 -10.36
CA LYS A 207 16.27 -3.94 -11.24
C LYS A 207 17.49 -4.84 -11.34
N ASN A 208 17.88 -5.19 -12.56
CA ASN A 208 19.11 -5.91 -12.87
C ASN A 208 19.35 -7.15 -11.98
N TYR A 209 18.33 -7.96 -11.73
CA TYR A 209 18.42 -9.09 -10.79
C TYR A 209 19.56 -10.07 -11.14
N TYR A 210 19.79 -10.27 -12.43
CA TYR A 210 20.78 -11.20 -12.96
C TYR A 210 22.20 -10.60 -13.05
N ASP A 211 22.40 -9.33 -12.70
CA ASP A 211 23.73 -8.73 -12.60
C ASP A 211 24.35 -9.10 -11.24
N PRO A 212 25.41 -9.93 -11.21
CA PRO A 212 26.04 -10.37 -9.95
C PRO A 212 26.74 -9.22 -9.20
N THR A 213 26.94 -8.06 -9.82
CA THR A 213 27.46 -6.86 -9.16
C THR A 213 26.39 -6.12 -8.35
N GLN A 214 25.12 -6.24 -8.76
CA GLN A 214 23.97 -5.68 -8.04
C GLN A 214 23.40 -6.71 -7.05
N ASN A 215 23.16 -7.94 -7.53
CA ASN A 215 22.68 -9.06 -6.74
C ASN A 215 23.84 -9.95 -6.30
N LYS A 216 24.68 -9.43 -5.39
CA LYS A 216 25.86 -10.15 -4.94
C LYS A 216 25.50 -11.24 -3.94
N GLN A 217 25.92 -12.47 -4.24
CA GLN A 217 25.86 -13.59 -3.32
C GLN A 217 26.57 -13.25 -2.01
N SER A 218 25.86 -13.42 -0.90
CA SER A 218 26.43 -13.30 0.44
C SER A 218 27.41 -14.44 0.72
N SER A 219 28.46 -14.16 1.50
CA SER A 219 29.51 -15.16 1.75
C SER A 219 28.95 -16.43 2.40
N GLY A 220 29.22 -17.58 1.81
CA GLY A 220 28.76 -18.89 2.31
C GLY A 220 27.28 -19.19 2.06
N CYS A 221 26.56 -18.33 1.35
CA CYS A 221 25.12 -18.46 1.13
C CYS A 221 24.81 -19.28 -0.10
N THR A 222 23.95 -20.27 0.05
CA THR A 222 23.44 -21.14 -1.02
C THR A 222 21.92 -21.10 -1.03
N VAL A 223 21.29 -21.63 -2.08
CA VAL A 223 19.82 -21.75 -2.14
C VAL A 223 19.25 -22.52 -0.95
N ALA A 224 19.98 -23.52 -0.46
CA ALA A 224 19.60 -24.31 0.72
C ALA A 224 19.88 -23.61 2.06
N SER A 225 20.57 -22.46 2.04
CA SER A 225 20.88 -21.71 3.26
C SER A 225 19.62 -21.08 3.83
N THR A 226 19.53 -21.07 5.16
CA THR A 226 18.43 -20.43 5.87
C THR A 226 18.59 -18.91 5.87
N THR A 227 17.63 -18.26 6.50
CA THR A 227 17.40 -16.83 6.60
C THR A 227 18.54 -15.93 7.09
N ILE A 228 19.72 -16.47 7.41
CA ILE A 228 20.91 -15.66 7.80
C ILE A 228 21.48 -14.90 6.59
N CYS A 229 21.27 -15.42 5.39
CA CYS A 229 21.78 -14.85 4.15
C CYS A 229 20.96 -13.65 3.66
N ALA A 230 21.62 -12.65 3.07
CA ALA A 230 20.95 -11.53 2.40
C ALA A 230 20.55 -11.91 0.97
N SER A 231 21.46 -12.56 0.24
CA SER A 231 21.26 -13.01 -1.14
C SER A 231 22.06 -14.28 -1.43
N THR A 232 21.53 -15.15 -2.29
CA THR A 232 22.26 -16.30 -2.87
C THR A 232 22.97 -15.96 -4.18
N GLY A 233 22.78 -14.74 -4.70
CA GLY A 233 23.15 -14.35 -6.05
C GLY A 233 22.22 -14.94 -7.11
N PRO A 234 22.32 -14.46 -8.36
CA PRO A 234 21.56 -14.99 -9.48
C PRO A 234 22.14 -16.32 -9.97
N SER A 235 21.29 -17.20 -10.46
CA SER A 235 21.73 -18.45 -11.10
C SER A 235 22.12 -18.23 -12.57
N SER A 236 22.80 -19.23 -13.13
CA SER A 236 23.12 -19.31 -14.55
C SER A 236 22.05 -20.04 -15.39
N ASP A 237 20.91 -20.42 -14.81
CA ASP A 237 19.87 -21.17 -15.56
C ASP A 237 19.17 -20.24 -16.57
N PRO A 238 19.22 -20.56 -17.88
CA PRO A 238 18.66 -19.71 -18.92
C PRO A 238 17.13 -19.62 -18.87
N ASP A 239 16.45 -20.59 -18.25
CA ASP A 239 14.99 -20.68 -18.17
C ASP A 239 14.43 -20.11 -16.85
N SER A 240 15.29 -19.51 -16.04
CA SER A 240 14.87 -18.93 -14.76
C SER A 240 13.89 -17.76 -14.93
N ARG A 241 13.01 -17.63 -13.95
CA ARG A 241 11.97 -16.60 -13.84
C ARG A 241 12.01 -15.97 -12.47
N LEU A 242 11.34 -14.82 -12.30
CA LEU A 242 11.26 -14.12 -11.04
C LEU A 242 9.86 -14.18 -10.44
N ALA A 243 9.79 -14.26 -9.13
CA ALA A 243 8.58 -14.03 -8.34
C ALA A 243 8.88 -13.09 -7.15
N LEU A 244 7.88 -12.32 -6.76
CA LEU A 244 7.91 -11.47 -5.57
C LEU A 244 7.03 -12.09 -4.49
N ALA A 245 7.64 -12.48 -3.39
CA ALA A 245 6.93 -12.90 -2.18
C ALA A 245 6.67 -11.67 -1.30
N ALA A 246 5.41 -11.50 -0.90
CA ALA A 246 4.98 -10.45 0.00
C ALA A 246 4.06 -11.02 1.06
N VAL A 247 4.23 -10.57 2.30
CA VAL A 247 3.26 -10.86 3.34
C VAL A 247 2.19 -9.77 3.33
N PHE A 248 0.94 -10.21 3.32
CA PHE A 248 -0.22 -9.36 3.46
C PHE A 248 -0.95 -9.67 4.75
N PHE A 249 -1.26 -8.64 5.54
CA PHE A 249 -2.07 -8.77 6.74
C PHE A 249 -3.27 -7.86 6.68
N ASN A 250 -4.36 -8.31 7.30
CA ASN A 250 -5.44 -7.42 7.72
C ASN A 250 -5.73 -7.56 9.22
N ALA A 251 -6.26 -6.50 9.82
CA ALA A 251 -6.67 -6.53 11.22
C ALA A 251 -8.11 -7.09 11.42
N ASP A 252 -8.88 -7.30 10.34
CA ASP A 252 -10.28 -7.71 10.41
C ASP A 252 -10.47 -9.23 10.20
N ALA A 253 -11.38 -9.85 10.96
CA ALA A 253 -11.49 -11.31 11.07
C ALA A 253 -12.12 -12.02 9.85
N SER A 254 -12.71 -11.27 8.91
CA SER A 254 -13.31 -11.83 7.69
C SER A 254 -12.89 -11.05 6.45
N TYR A 255 -12.14 -11.69 5.55
CA TYR A 255 -11.82 -11.16 4.22
C TYR A 255 -11.94 -12.25 3.15
N GLY A 256 -12.33 -11.85 1.95
CA GLY A 256 -12.28 -12.70 0.77
C GLY A 256 -10.96 -12.47 0.05
N VAL A 257 -10.28 -13.55 -0.32
CA VAL A 257 -9.21 -13.49 -1.32
C VAL A 257 -9.85 -13.88 -2.64
N ASP A 258 -9.88 -12.94 -3.58
CA ASP A 258 -10.20 -13.23 -4.96
C ASP A 258 -8.87 -13.38 -5.70
N ILE A 259 -8.60 -14.60 -6.19
CA ILE A 259 -7.33 -14.91 -6.87
C ILE A 259 -7.25 -14.13 -8.21
N ASP A 260 -8.37 -13.60 -8.70
CA ASP A 260 -8.48 -12.76 -9.91
C ASP A 260 -8.08 -11.29 -9.68
N GLY A 261 -7.05 -11.02 -8.86
CA GLY A 261 -6.41 -9.71 -8.81
C GLY A 261 -6.77 -8.82 -7.63
N LYS A 262 -7.42 -9.32 -6.57
CA LYS A 262 -7.73 -8.50 -5.40
C LYS A 262 -7.93 -9.27 -4.09
N ILE A 263 -7.52 -8.65 -2.99
CA ILE A 263 -7.93 -8.99 -1.62
C ILE A 263 -8.90 -7.91 -1.17
N GLU A 264 -10.08 -8.31 -0.71
CA GLU A 264 -11.13 -7.39 -0.32
C GLU A 264 -11.68 -7.78 1.05
N ILE A 265 -11.70 -6.82 1.98
CA ILE A 265 -12.39 -6.98 3.25
C ILE A 265 -13.88 -6.77 3.00
N ASN A 266 -14.65 -7.86 3.04
CA ASN A 266 -16.10 -7.80 2.98
C ASN A 266 -16.65 -7.66 4.41
N SER A 267 -16.96 -6.42 4.81
CA SER A 267 -17.48 -6.12 6.16
C SER A 267 -18.96 -6.51 6.37
N GLY A 268 -19.55 -7.32 5.48
CA GLY A 268 -20.95 -7.75 5.53
C GLY A 268 -21.97 -6.63 5.25
N LYS A 269 -21.52 -5.37 5.25
CA LYS A 269 -22.27 -4.17 4.86
C LYS A 269 -21.51 -3.53 3.69
N LYS A 270 -22.08 -3.62 2.49
CA LYS A 270 -21.46 -3.28 1.19
C LYS A 270 -21.12 -1.78 0.97
N GLU A 271 -20.81 -1.04 2.02
CA GLU A 271 -20.68 0.43 1.95
C GLU A 271 -19.24 0.89 1.65
N VAL A 272 -18.23 0.12 2.06
CA VAL A 272 -16.82 0.42 1.80
C VAL A 272 -16.08 -0.83 1.41
N PHE A 273 -15.36 -0.75 0.30
CA PHE A 273 -14.42 -1.77 -0.12
C PHE A 273 -13.02 -1.35 0.30
N VAL A 274 -12.43 -2.07 1.24
CA VAL A 274 -11.03 -1.87 1.63
C VAL A 274 -10.25 -3.07 1.17
N GLY A 275 -9.21 -2.84 0.38
CA GLY A 275 -8.50 -3.94 -0.25
C GLY A 275 -7.13 -3.61 -0.81
N PHE A 276 -6.54 -4.64 -1.36
CA PHE A 276 -5.31 -4.62 -2.14
C PHE A 276 -5.62 -5.26 -3.49
N SER A 277 -5.46 -4.51 -4.57
CA SER A 277 -5.68 -4.98 -5.93
C SER A 277 -4.40 -4.88 -6.73
N TRP A 278 -4.25 -5.72 -7.74
CA TRP A 278 -3.09 -5.69 -8.60
C TRP A 278 -3.45 -5.92 -10.07
N VAL A 279 -2.58 -5.41 -10.93
CA VAL A 279 -2.68 -5.64 -12.38
C VAL A 279 -2.17 -7.03 -12.72
N GLY A 280 -2.85 -7.69 -13.66
CA GLY A 280 -2.48 -9.01 -14.19
C GLY A 280 -1.29 -8.99 -15.14
N HIS A 281 -0.66 -7.84 -15.34
CA HIS A 281 0.49 -7.66 -16.22
C HIS A 281 1.57 -6.81 -15.55
N ALA A 282 2.83 -7.08 -15.88
CA ALA A 282 3.99 -6.29 -15.48
C ALA A 282 4.78 -5.91 -16.73
N ASP A 283 5.38 -4.72 -16.72
CA ASP A 283 6.31 -4.33 -17.76
C ASP A 283 7.68 -4.94 -17.46
N THR A 284 8.27 -5.57 -18.46
CA THR A 284 9.54 -6.27 -18.33
C THR A 284 10.49 -5.89 -19.45
N ASN A 285 11.78 -5.85 -19.14
CA ASN A 285 12.82 -5.73 -20.15
C ASN A 285 13.72 -6.96 -20.09
N THR A 286 14.21 -7.42 -21.23
CA THR A 286 15.27 -8.44 -21.32
C THR A 286 16.63 -7.79 -21.56
N ASP A 287 17.72 -8.55 -21.44
CA ASP A 287 19.09 -8.05 -21.65
C ASP A 287 19.31 -7.47 -23.06
N SER A 288 18.42 -7.81 -24.02
CA SER A 288 18.38 -7.22 -25.36
C SER A 288 17.80 -5.79 -25.41
N GLY A 289 17.36 -5.24 -24.28
CA GLY A 289 16.73 -3.92 -24.16
C GLY A 289 15.29 -3.86 -24.67
N LYS A 290 14.72 -4.98 -25.11
CA LYS A 290 13.32 -5.03 -25.58
C LYS A 290 12.36 -5.02 -24.39
N SER A 291 11.48 -4.02 -24.39
CA SER A 291 10.30 -3.99 -23.51
C SER A 291 9.25 -4.98 -23.95
N ALA A 292 8.69 -5.70 -23.00
CA ALA A 292 7.64 -6.69 -23.16
C ALA A 292 6.68 -6.63 -21.98
N SER A 293 5.42 -6.99 -22.20
CA SER A 293 4.45 -7.17 -21.12
C SER A 293 4.42 -8.63 -20.70
N ALA A 294 4.64 -8.91 -19.42
CA ALA A 294 4.59 -10.24 -18.83
C ALA A 294 3.28 -10.41 -18.06
N SER A 295 2.67 -11.60 -18.15
CA SER A 295 1.51 -11.91 -17.30
C SER A 295 1.96 -12.11 -15.85
N VAL A 296 1.14 -11.70 -14.89
CA VAL A 296 1.38 -11.87 -13.45
C VAL A 296 0.43 -12.93 -12.92
N SER A 297 0.98 -14.03 -12.43
CA SER A 297 0.20 -15.08 -11.74
C SER A 297 0.39 -14.92 -10.24
N THR A 298 -0.70 -14.96 -9.46
CA THR A 298 -0.64 -14.78 -8.01
C THR A 298 -1.11 -16.02 -7.28
N ASN A 299 -0.26 -16.54 -6.40
CA ASN A 299 -0.61 -17.60 -5.46
C ASN A 299 -0.78 -17.02 -4.06
N SER A 300 -1.78 -17.49 -3.32
CA SER A 300 -2.03 -17.09 -1.93
C SER A 300 -1.99 -18.30 -1.02
N ASN A 301 -0.98 -18.36 -0.16
CA ASN A 301 -0.81 -19.45 0.80
C ASN A 301 -1.18 -18.99 2.21
N SER A 302 -1.72 -19.91 3.01
CA SER A 302 -1.89 -19.69 4.44
C SER A 302 -0.53 -19.62 5.12
N ASN A 303 -0.44 -18.84 6.19
CA ASN A 303 0.79 -18.49 6.90
C ASN A 303 1.69 -19.67 7.34
N VAL A 304 1.15 -20.88 7.43
CA VAL A 304 1.89 -22.08 7.88
C VAL A 304 3.07 -22.42 6.95
N ASP A 305 2.97 -22.09 5.67
CA ASP A 305 3.99 -22.44 4.66
C ASP A 305 5.02 -21.30 4.40
N GLY A 306 4.82 -20.11 4.98
CA GLY A 306 5.64 -18.92 4.72
C GLY A 306 6.97 -18.84 5.49
N ASN A 307 7.22 -19.79 6.41
CA ASN A 307 8.40 -19.78 7.28
C ASN A 307 9.74 -19.82 6.53
N LEU A 308 9.77 -20.23 5.26
CA LEU A 308 10.98 -20.25 4.43
C LEU A 308 11.50 -18.85 4.09
N PHE A 309 10.62 -17.85 4.00
CA PHE A 309 10.95 -16.53 3.45
C PHE A 309 10.79 -15.38 4.45
N VAL A 310 10.40 -15.69 5.68
CA VAL A 310 10.02 -14.71 6.68
C VAL A 310 10.84 -14.90 7.95
N THR A 311 11.82 -14.03 8.16
CA THR A 311 12.56 -13.90 9.41
C THR A 311 11.70 -13.25 10.49
N SER A 312 11.54 -13.94 11.61
CA SER A 312 11.00 -13.46 12.90
C SER A 312 9.46 -13.45 13.09
N GLY A 313 8.98 -14.39 13.92
CA GLY A 313 8.25 -14.17 15.18
C GLY A 313 6.91 -13.42 15.23
N GLY A 314 6.62 -12.48 14.34
CA GLY A 314 5.41 -11.65 14.40
C GLY A 314 4.18 -12.25 13.73
N PHE A 315 4.36 -13.36 13.01
CA PHE A 315 3.39 -13.84 12.04
C PHE A 315 2.37 -14.82 12.63
N ALA A 316 2.55 -15.34 13.85
CA ALA A 316 1.66 -16.35 14.43
C ALA A 316 0.20 -15.90 14.69
N ASN A 317 -0.15 -14.64 14.39
CA ASN A 317 -1.50 -14.10 14.56
C ASN A 317 -2.36 -14.21 13.27
N ALA A 318 -3.66 -14.45 13.48
CA ALA A 318 -4.50 -15.31 12.66
C ALA A 318 -4.92 -14.86 11.24
N ASN A 319 -4.44 -13.74 10.69
CA ASN A 319 -4.96 -13.21 9.41
C ASN A 319 -3.88 -12.80 8.39
N ALA A 320 -2.68 -13.39 8.45
CA ALA A 320 -1.64 -13.19 7.45
C ALA A 320 -1.82 -14.11 6.23
N ARG A 321 -1.53 -13.61 5.03
CA ARG A 321 -1.36 -14.40 3.80
C ARG A 321 0.02 -14.15 3.21
N LEU A 322 0.63 -15.21 2.70
CA LEU A 322 1.76 -15.07 1.80
C LEU A 322 1.22 -14.95 0.38
N LEU A 323 1.49 -13.81 -0.26
CA LEU A 323 1.21 -13.58 -1.67
C LEU A 323 2.50 -13.79 -2.46
N ILE A 324 2.42 -14.58 -3.52
CA ILE A 324 3.54 -14.78 -4.44
C ILE A 324 3.10 -14.33 -5.82
N HIS A 325 3.67 -13.23 -6.28
CA HIS A 325 3.42 -12.65 -7.60
C HIS A 325 4.52 -13.11 -8.55
N SER A 326 4.19 -13.99 -9.49
CA SER A 326 5.13 -14.57 -10.45
C SER A 326 5.03 -13.88 -11.80
N PHE A 327 6.16 -13.48 -12.36
CA PHE A 327 6.23 -12.76 -13.62
C PHE A 327 6.54 -13.74 -14.76
N ASP A 328 5.64 -13.86 -15.73
CA ASP A 328 5.79 -14.73 -16.90
C ASP A 328 6.75 -14.12 -17.94
N ALA A 329 8.00 -13.90 -17.51
CA ALA A 329 9.12 -13.52 -18.35
C ALA A 329 10.32 -14.39 -17.97
N VAL A 330 11.05 -14.87 -18.99
CA VAL A 330 12.30 -15.60 -18.81
C VAL A 330 13.43 -14.59 -18.65
N ARG A 331 14.16 -14.69 -17.55
CA ARG A 331 15.29 -13.82 -17.19
C ARG A 331 15.06 -12.32 -17.45
N PRO A 332 13.98 -11.71 -16.90
CA PRO A 332 13.78 -10.28 -17.05
C PRO A 332 14.90 -9.51 -16.34
N THR A 333 15.55 -8.59 -17.04
CA THR A 333 16.51 -7.66 -16.46
C THR A 333 15.80 -6.74 -15.49
N ASN A 334 14.63 -6.22 -15.88
CA ASN A 334 13.80 -5.35 -15.05
C ASN A 334 12.36 -5.82 -15.05
N VAL A 335 11.66 -5.59 -13.94
CA VAL A 335 10.22 -5.81 -13.79
C VAL A 335 9.63 -4.57 -13.14
N VAL A 336 8.57 -4.00 -13.71
CA VAL A 336 7.77 -2.90 -13.15
C VAL A 336 6.34 -3.40 -12.99
N TRP A 337 5.79 -3.28 -11.78
CA TRP A 337 4.46 -3.79 -11.45
C TRP A 337 3.75 -2.86 -10.48
N ASP A 338 2.47 -2.59 -10.75
CA ASP A 338 1.77 -1.44 -10.20
C ASP A 338 0.52 -1.84 -9.38
N PRO A 339 0.65 -2.46 -8.19
CA PRO A 339 -0.50 -2.71 -7.34
C PRO A 339 -1.09 -1.43 -6.75
N THR A 340 -2.33 -1.53 -6.27
CA THR A 340 -3.05 -0.45 -5.60
C THR A 340 -3.59 -0.95 -4.27
N ILE A 341 -3.46 -0.14 -3.23
CA ILE A 341 -3.99 -0.42 -1.90
C ILE A 341 -4.87 0.72 -1.44
N GLY A 342 -5.98 0.41 -0.78
CA GLY A 342 -6.76 1.43 -0.09
C GLY A 342 -8.24 1.14 -0.01
N ALA A 343 -9.01 2.20 0.21
CA ALA A 343 -10.46 2.14 0.29
C ALA A 343 -11.09 2.77 -0.95
N SER A 344 -12.00 2.06 -1.60
CA SER A 344 -12.93 2.64 -2.56
C SER A 344 -14.33 2.68 -1.93
N GLN A 345 -14.98 3.84 -2.03
CA GLN A 345 -16.39 3.97 -1.70
C GLN A 345 -17.20 3.58 -2.94
N GLY A 346 -18.34 2.90 -2.74
CA GLY A 346 -19.39 2.86 -3.76
C GLY A 346 -19.81 4.29 -4.13
N SER A 347 -20.31 4.51 -5.34
CA SER A 347 -20.73 5.84 -5.77
C SER A 347 -21.80 6.41 -4.83
N PHE A 348 -21.56 7.62 -4.30
CA PHE A 348 -22.57 8.38 -3.58
C PHE A 348 -22.48 9.86 -3.97
N ALA A 349 -23.53 10.35 -4.63
CA ALA A 349 -23.75 11.78 -4.83
C ALA A 349 -24.51 12.33 -3.63
N ILE A 350 -23.89 13.21 -2.82
CA ILE A 350 -24.54 13.80 -1.64
C ILE A 350 -24.25 15.31 -1.57
N LYS A 351 -25.31 16.13 -1.44
CA LYS A 351 -25.26 17.59 -1.61
C LYS A 351 -24.81 18.36 -0.37
N ILE A 352 -23.73 19.14 -0.42
CA ILE A 352 -23.28 20.04 0.66
C ILE A 352 -23.46 21.51 0.26
N SER A 353 -24.02 22.33 1.15
CA SER A 353 -24.03 23.78 0.98
C SER A 353 -22.73 24.43 1.49
N ALA A 354 -22.13 25.33 0.71
CA ALA A 354 -20.89 26.07 1.01
C ALA A 354 -20.76 26.70 2.43
N PRO A 355 -21.83 27.17 3.12
CA PRO A 355 -21.71 27.70 4.49
C PRO A 355 -21.30 26.65 5.52
N LEU A 356 -21.65 25.38 5.31
CA LEU A 356 -21.34 24.27 6.22
C LEU A 356 -19.86 23.89 6.16
N VAL A 357 -19.29 23.91 4.96
CA VAL A 357 -17.85 23.72 4.70
C VAL A 357 -17.02 24.76 5.47
N MET A 358 -17.46 26.02 5.49
CA MET A 358 -16.78 27.10 6.20
C MET A 358 -16.80 26.91 7.73
N MET A 359 -17.94 26.47 8.30
CA MET A 359 -18.05 26.20 9.74
C MET A 359 -17.22 24.98 10.18
N ILE A 360 -17.17 23.93 9.35
CA ILE A 360 -16.34 22.75 9.60
C ILE A 360 -14.86 23.13 9.56
N LEU A 361 -14.43 23.91 8.56
CA LEU A 361 -13.06 24.45 8.46
C LEU A 361 -12.69 25.29 9.69
N LEU A 362 -13.57 26.19 10.12
CA LEU A 362 -13.35 27.00 11.33
C LEU A 362 -13.21 26.13 12.59
N SER A 363 -14.04 25.08 12.73
CA SER A 363 -13.95 24.18 13.87
C SER A 363 -12.66 23.35 13.89
N LEU A 364 -12.19 22.91 12.72
CA LEU A 364 -10.91 22.19 12.61
C LEU A 364 -9.73 23.10 12.92
N ILE A 365 -9.73 24.34 12.41
CA ILE A 365 -8.69 25.33 12.67
C ILE A 365 -8.63 25.68 14.16
N VAL A 366 -9.78 25.87 14.82
CA VAL A 366 -9.82 26.13 16.27
C VAL A 366 -9.32 24.93 17.07
N THR A 367 -9.62 23.70 16.64
CA THR A 367 -9.17 22.47 17.33
C THR A 367 -7.69 22.16 17.10
N LEU A 368 -7.08 22.68 16.02
CA LEU A 368 -5.66 22.52 15.71
C LEU A 368 -4.78 23.66 16.26
N LEU A 369 -5.38 24.81 16.58
CA LEU A 369 -4.69 25.98 17.15
C LEU A 369 -4.76 26.05 18.69
N MET A 370 -5.56 25.21 19.32
CA MET A 370 -5.59 24.97 20.77
C MET A 370 -4.82 23.71 21.10
#